data_AF-A0AAX2ZW79-F1
#
_entry.id   AF-A0AAX2ZW79-F1
#
_cell.length_a   1.000
_cell.length_b   1.000
_cell.length_c   1.000
_cell.angle_alpha   90.00
_cell.angle_beta   90.00
_cell.angle_gamma   90.00
#
_symmetry.space_group_name_H-M   'P 1'
#
loop_
_entity.id
_entity.type
_entity.pdbx_description
1 polymer ?
#
loop_
_entity_poly.entity_id
_entity_poly.type
_entity_poly.pdbx_seq_one_letter_code
_entity_poly.pdbx_strand_id
1 'polypeptide(L)'
;MTSPWGGLDAATADGKLYLHLEPDAVTNLETTAFKPYEEKLQAIIDNALDDTTGYFGANEKNELAKAMETAFNAKGKALTDYVREQLAQTQDFIKTAHDAAKALKENEAD
;
A
#
# COMPACT_ATOMS: atom_id res chain seq x y z
N MET A 1 2.39 6.53 13.50
CA MET A 1 3.21 5.35 13.85
C MET A 1 4.50 5.43 13.06
N THR A 2 5.63 5.04 13.64
CA THR A 2 6.92 4.97 12.96
C THR A 2 6.87 3.89 11.88
N SER A 3 7.36 4.18 10.67
CA SER A 3 7.42 3.21 9.57
C SER A 3 8.10 1.93 10.05
N PRO A 4 7.53 0.73 9.80
CA PRO A 4 8.16 -0.55 10.15
C PRO A 4 9.50 -0.73 9.43
N TRP A 5 9.74 0.03 8.37
CA TRP A 5 10.97 0.05 7.59
C TRP A 5 12.00 1.06 8.08
N GLY A 6 11.74 1.80 9.16
CA GLY A 6 12.66 2.82 9.68
C GLY A 6 14.07 2.28 10.01
N GLY A 7 14.19 0.98 10.33
CA GLY A 7 15.48 0.32 10.50
C GLY A 7 16.23 0.09 9.18
N LEU A 8 15.50 -0.21 8.08
CA LEU A 8 16.07 -0.31 6.74
C LEU A 8 16.45 1.08 6.21
N ASP A 9 15.60 2.10 6.40
CA ASP A 9 15.91 3.49 6.04
C ASP A 9 17.20 3.97 6.72
N ALA A 10 17.34 3.71 8.02
CA ALA A 10 18.55 4.07 8.76
C ALA A 10 19.77 3.31 8.24
N ALA A 11 19.65 2.00 7.96
CA ALA A 11 20.75 1.20 7.42
C ALA A 11 21.14 1.60 5.98
N THR A 12 20.19 2.10 5.19
CA THR A 12 20.42 2.75 3.90
C THR A 12 21.16 4.08 4.07
N ALA A 13 20.77 4.94 5.00
CA ALA A 13 21.54 6.17 5.25
C ALA A 13 22.98 5.89 5.72
N ASP A 14 23.19 4.74 6.40
CA ASP A 14 24.42 4.39 7.12
C ASP A 14 25.51 3.66 6.32
N GLY A 15 25.31 3.32 5.05
CA GLY A 15 26.31 2.57 4.30
C GLY A 15 25.98 1.10 4.05
N LYS A 16 25.03 0.56 4.81
CA LYS A 16 25.04 -0.87 5.19
C LYS A 16 24.18 -1.74 4.28
N LEU A 17 23.21 -1.16 3.58
CA LEU A 17 22.26 -1.92 2.76
C LEU A 17 22.73 -2.17 1.32
N TYR A 18 23.58 -1.31 0.76
CA TYR A 18 23.90 -1.32 -0.68
C TYR A 18 24.87 -2.43 -1.09
N LEU A 19 25.67 -2.96 -0.17
CA LEU A 19 26.74 -3.93 -0.47
C LEU A 19 26.24 -5.28 -1.06
N HIS A 20 24.92 -5.49 -1.17
CA HIS A 20 24.31 -6.75 -1.62
C HIS A 20 23.15 -6.61 -2.61
N LEU A 21 22.86 -5.41 -3.13
CA LEU A 21 21.79 -5.20 -4.11
C LEU A 21 22.35 -5.28 -5.54
N GLU A 22 21.81 -6.19 -6.37
CA GLU A 22 22.13 -6.20 -7.79
C GLU A 22 21.62 -4.91 -8.46
N PRO A 23 22.36 -4.28 -9.41
CA PRO A 23 22.04 -2.97 -9.96
C PRO A 23 20.62 -2.85 -10.55
N ASP A 24 20.10 -3.94 -11.11
CA ASP A 24 18.79 -3.99 -11.75
C ASP A 24 17.70 -4.62 -10.86
N ALA A 25 18.03 -5.10 -9.66
CA ALA A 25 17.08 -5.79 -8.78
C ALA A 25 15.90 -4.90 -8.42
N VAL A 26 16.13 -3.62 -8.15
CA VAL A 26 15.05 -2.69 -7.78
C VAL A 26 14.13 -2.39 -8.96
N THR A 27 14.69 -2.12 -10.14
CA THR A 27 13.91 -1.89 -11.37
C THR A 27 13.07 -3.12 -11.74
N ASN A 28 13.64 -4.32 -11.59
CA ASN A 28 12.93 -5.57 -11.83
C ASN A 28 11.79 -5.77 -10.82
N LEU A 29 12.06 -5.60 -9.52
CA LEU A 29 11.04 -5.72 -8.46
C LEU A 29 9.91 -4.70 -8.64
N GLU A 30 10.22 -3.48 -9.05
CA GLU A 30 9.25 -2.42 -9.32
C GLU A 30 8.26 -2.85 -10.41
N THR A 31 8.78 -3.42 -11.50
CA THR A 31 7.97 -3.83 -12.64
C THR A 31 7.20 -5.13 -12.38
N THR A 32 7.82 -6.11 -11.71
CA THR A 32 7.26 -7.46 -11.59
C THR A 32 6.42 -7.68 -10.33
N ALA A 33 6.67 -6.91 -9.27
CA ALA A 33 6.06 -7.16 -7.96
C ALA A 33 5.33 -5.91 -7.43
N PHE A 34 6.01 -4.77 -7.34
CA PHE A 34 5.48 -3.61 -6.64
C PHE A 34 4.31 -2.97 -7.38
N LYS A 35 4.51 -2.57 -8.64
CA LYS A 35 3.48 -1.91 -9.43
C LYS A 35 2.20 -2.75 -9.60
N PRO A 36 2.27 -4.05 -9.98
CA PRO A 36 1.06 -4.89 -10.07
C PRO A 36 0.35 -5.09 -8.73
N TYR A 37 1.08 -5.02 -7.61
CA TYR A 37 0.50 -5.13 -6.28
C TYR A 37 -0.19 -3.83 -5.86
N GLU A 38 0.45 -2.68 -6.04
CA GLU A 38 -0.15 -1.36 -5.79
C GLU A 38 -1.42 -1.13 -6.61
N GLU A 39 -1.39 -1.46 -7.91
CA GLU A 39 -2.55 -1.35 -8.80
C GLU A 39 -3.75 -2.17 -8.28
N LYS A 40 -3.50 -3.37 -7.74
CA LYS A 40 -4.56 -4.21 -7.15
C LYS A 40 -5.10 -3.62 -5.85
N LEU A 41 -4.24 -3.11 -4.98
CA LEU A 41 -4.66 -2.45 -3.74
C LEU A 41 -5.49 -1.20 -4.05
N GLN A 42 -5.04 -0.38 -5.00
CA GLN A 42 -5.75 0.81 -5.45
C GLN A 42 -7.10 0.45 -6.07
N ALA A 43 -7.18 -0.59 -6.90
CA ALA A 43 -8.44 -1.06 -7.46
C ALA A 43 -9.45 -1.48 -6.36
N ILE A 44 -8.99 -2.10 -5.26
CA ILE A 44 -9.88 -2.43 -4.14
C ILE A 44 -10.37 -1.17 -3.43
N ILE A 45 -9.49 -0.17 -3.25
CA ILE A 45 -9.85 1.13 -2.65
C ILE A 45 -10.88 1.88 -3.52
N ASP A 46 -10.65 1.92 -4.83
CA ASP A 46 -11.50 2.65 -5.79
C ASP A 46 -12.90 2.04 -5.91
N ASN A 47 -13.03 0.73 -5.66
CA ASN A 47 -14.33 0.06 -5.61
C ASN A 47 -15.16 0.41 -4.36
N ALA A 48 -14.63 1.23 -3.43
CA ALA A 48 -15.34 1.86 -2.32
C ALA A 48 -16.36 0.93 -1.63
N LEU A 49 -15.87 -0.19 -1.07
CA LEU A 49 -16.70 -1.21 -0.43
C LEU A 49 -17.46 -0.68 0.81
N ASP A 50 -17.11 0.51 1.27
CA ASP A 50 -17.65 1.22 2.42
C ASP A 50 -18.87 2.11 2.12
N ASP A 51 -19.29 2.23 0.86
CA ASP A 51 -20.51 2.93 0.47
C ASP A 51 -21.42 2.06 -0.42
N THR A 52 -22.41 1.44 0.23
CA THR A 52 -23.46 0.64 -0.41
C THR A 52 -24.80 1.38 -0.47
N THR A 53 -24.79 2.72 -0.44
CA THR A 53 -26.00 3.56 -0.42
C THR A 53 -27.00 3.14 -1.50
N GLY A 54 -28.20 2.76 -1.07
CA GLY A 54 -29.30 2.40 -1.97
C GLY A 54 -29.22 1.00 -2.60
N TYR A 55 -28.14 0.24 -2.35
CA TYR A 55 -27.96 -1.12 -2.86
C TYR A 55 -29.02 -2.09 -2.30
N PHE A 56 -29.42 -1.90 -1.05
CA PHE A 56 -30.42 -2.73 -0.37
C PHE A 56 -31.86 -2.17 -0.50
N GLY A 57 -32.03 -1.12 -1.30
CA GLY A 57 -33.30 -0.42 -1.55
C GLY A 57 -33.43 0.89 -0.77
N ALA A 58 -34.04 1.89 -1.39
CA ALA A 58 -34.13 3.26 -0.88
C ALA A 58 -35.40 3.56 -0.05
N ASN A 59 -36.16 2.54 0.36
CA ASN A 59 -37.38 2.76 1.14
C ASN A 59 -37.03 3.07 2.60
N GLU A 60 -37.34 4.29 3.04
CA GLU A 60 -37.04 4.77 4.39
C GLU A 60 -37.69 3.96 5.53
N LYS A 61 -38.77 3.23 5.24
CA LYS A 61 -39.47 2.36 6.20
C LYS A 61 -38.92 0.93 6.24
N ASN A 62 -37.97 0.59 5.36
CA ASN A 62 -37.34 -0.72 5.34
C ASN A 62 -36.14 -0.75 6.29
N GLU A 63 -36.40 -1.08 7.55
CA GLU A 63 -35.36 -1.17 8.58
C GLU A 63 -34.32 -2.26 8.29
N LEU A 64 -34.71 -3.35 7.60
CA LEU A 64 -33.78 -4.39 7.16
C LEU A 64 -32.77 -3.86 6.15
N ALA A 65 -33.22 -3.06 5.16
CA ALA A 65 -32.32 -2.45 4.18
C ALA A 65 -31.30 -1.53 4.85
N LYS A 66 -31.73 -0.69 5.79
CA LYS A 66 -30.84 0.18 6.57
C LYS A 66 -29.83 -0.60 7.41
N ALA A 67 -30.28 -1.67 8.06
CA ALA A 67 -29.41 -2.53 8.86
C ALA A 67 -28.36 -3.25 7.99
N MET A 68 -28.75 -3.72 6.81
CA MET A 68 -27.83 -4.34 5.85
C MET A 68 -26.82 -3.33 5.30
N GLU A 69 -27.28 -2.15 4.87
CA GLU A 69 -26.40 -1.06 4.40
C GLU A 69 -25.36 -0.70 5.45
N THR A 70 -25.80 -0.50 6.70
CA THR A 70 -24.89 -0.21 7.82
C THR A 70 -23.86 -1.33 8.05
N ALA A 71 -24.30 -2.59 8.01
CA ALA A 71 -23.41 -3.73 8.25
C ALA A 71 -22.38 -3.92 7.13
N PHE A 72 -22.77 -3.73 5.87
CA PHE A 72 -21.87 -3.81 4.73
C PHE A 72 -20.91 -2.62 4.70
N ASN A 73 -21.39 -1.39 4.91
CA ASN A 73 -20.53 -0.20 4.95
C ASN A 73 -19.49 -0.30 6.07
N ALA A 74 -19.86 -0.78 7.26
CA ALA A 74 -18.93 -0.93 8.37
C ALA A 74 -17.82 -1.96 8.07
N LYS A 75 -18.18 -3.11 7.48
CA LYS A 75 -17.19 -4.15 7.09
C LYS A 75 -16.35 -3.72 5.89
N GLY A 76 -16.98 -3.08 4.92
CA GLY A 76 -16.34 -2.47 3.77
C GLY A 76 -15.31 -1.44 4.19
N LYS A 77 -15.65 -0.57 5.16
CA LYS A 77 -14.73 0.42 5.71
C LYS A 77 -13.52 -0.23 6.36
N ALA A 78 -13.71 -1.26 7.18
CA ALA A 78 -12.60 -1.97 7.80
C ALA A 78 -11.65 -2.59 6.77
N LEU A 79 -12.20 -3.16 5.69
CA LEU A 79 -11.41 -3.70 4.59
C LEU A 79 -10.69 -2.59 3.81
N THR A 80 -11.39 -1.53 3.41
CA THR A 80 -10.81 -0.40 2.69
C THR A 80 -9.70 0.27 3.50
N ASP A 81 -9.89 0.47 4.81
CA ASP A 81 -8.88 1.04 5.71
C ASP A 81 -7.64 0.14 5.81
N TYR A 82 -7.82 -1.18 5.96
CA TYR A 82 -6.70 -2.13 5.96
C TYR A 82 -5.92 -2.09 4.64
N VAL A 83 -6.62 -2.08 3.50
CA VAL A 83 -5.99 -2.02 2.18
C VAL A 83 -5.24 -0.70 1.98
N ARG A 84 -5.78 0.44 2.44
CA ARG A 84 -5.08 1.73 2.45
C ARG A 84 -3.79 1.66 3.27
N GLU A 85 -3.83 1.02 4.43
CA GLU A 85 -2.65 0.86 5.27
C GLU A 85 -1.59 -0.02 4.58
N GLN A 86 -2.00 -1.14 3.97
CA GLN A 86 -1.09 -1.98 3.19
C GLN A 86 -0.47 -1.23 2.01
N LEU A 87 -1.24 -0.39 1.31
CA LEU A 87 -0.73 0.43 0.22
C LEU A 87 0.33 1.42 0.72
N ALA A 88 0.06 2.13 1.81
CA ALA A 88 1.02 3.05 2.42
C ALA A 88 2.32 2.33 2.83
N GLN A 89 2.21 1.17 3.48
CA GLN A 89 3.39 0.38 3.88
C GLN A 89 4.20 -0.12 2.68
N THR A 90 3.53 -0.44 1.58
CA THR A 90 4.17 -0.85 0.32
C THR A 90 4.92 0.33 -0.31
N GLN A 91 4.30 1.50 -0.35
CA GLN A 91 4.92 2.73 -0.87
C GLN A 91 6.16 3.12 -0.07
N ASP A 92 6.10 3.02 1.26
CA ASP A 92 7.26 3.26 2.12
C ASP A 92 8.40 2.28 1.81
N PHE A 93 8.11 0.99 1.62
CA PHE A 93 9.11 -0.02 1.27
C PHE A 93 9.78 0.25 -0.09
N ILE A 94 8.98 0.59 -1.11
CA ILE A 94 9.47 0.92 -2.46
C ILE A 94 10.44 2.11 -2.37
N LYS A 95 10.04 3.14 -1.62
CA LYS A 95 10.88 4.31 -1.39
C LYS A 95 12.22 3.94 -0.74
N THR A 96 12.21 3.14 0.33
CA THR A 96 13.44 2.65 0.97
C THR A 96 14.35 1.91 -0.03
N ALA A 97 13.76 1.09 -0.90
CA ALA A 97 14.51 0.36 -1.93
C ALA A 97 15.11 1.29 -2.99
N HIS A 98 14.37 2.31 -3.44
CA HIS A 98 14.87 3.34 -4.36
C HIS A 98 16.00 4.16 -3.72
N ASP A 99 15.84 4.57 -2.47
CA ASP A 99 16.87 5.32 -1.74
C ASP A 99 18.16 4.48 -1.58
N ALA A 100 18.03 3.18 -1.33
CA ALA A 100 19.17 2.26 -1.27
C ALA A 100 19.87 2.09 -2.63
N ALA A 101 19.12 1.92 -3.71
CA ALA A 101 19.69 1.80 -5.06
C ALA A 101 20.33 3.11 -5.53
N LYS A 102 19.78 4.27 -5.16
CA LYS A 102 20.37 5.56 -5.45
C LYS A 102 21.71 5.74 -4.70
N ALA A 103 21.75 5.41 -3.42
CA ALA A 103 22.97 5.45 -2.62
C ALA A 103 24.06 4.53 -3.18
N LEU A 104 23.70 3.34 -3.69
CA LEU A 104 24.63 2.45 -4.40
C LEU A 104 25.25 3.16 -5.62
N LYS A 105 24.42 3.71 -6.51
CA LYS A 105 24.87 4.38 -7.74
C LYS A 105 25.78 5.57 -7.45
N GLU A 106 25.51 6.31 -6.39
CA GLU A 106 26.35 7.43 -5.95
C GLU A 106 27.70 6.94 -5.40
N ASN A 107 27.74 5.80 -4.69
CA ASN A 107 28.98 5.21 -4.19
C ASN A 107 29.86 4.60 -5.30
N GLU A 108 29.26 4.00 -6.33
CA GLU A 108 29.99 3.43 -7.48
C GLU A 108 30.56 4.50 -8.43
N ALA A 109 30.08 5.75 -8.34
CA ALA A 109 30.50 6.86 -9.19
C ALA A 109 31.66 7.69 -8.61
N ASP A 110 32.01 7.47 -7.34
CA ASP A 110 33.19 8.05 -6.64
C ASP A 110 34.43 7.15 -6.73
#